data_AF-A0A7K6AME0-F1
#
_entry.id   AF-A0A7K6AME0-F1
#
_cell.length_a   1.000
_cell.length_b   1.000
_cell.length_c   1.000
_cell.angle_alpha   90.00
_cell.angle_beta   90.00
_cell.angle_gamma   90.00
#
_symmetry.space_group_name_H-M   'P 1'
#
loop_
_entity.id
_entity.type
_entity.pdbx_description
1 polymer ?
#
loop_
_entity_poly.entity_id
_entity_poly.type
_entity_poly.pdbx_seq_one_letter_code
_entity_poly.pdbx_strand_id
1 'polypeptide(L)'
;ELSGFTLDRVAFEDGKGKCPYDPTKGHTGLIVDGELYSATFNNFLGTEPVILRNLGPHYSMKTEYLTSWLNEPHFVASAYVQESAASSTGDDDKVYFFFSERAVEYDCYAEQVVARVARVCKVSGAPRVTGEGEQEEEVVEEQEEVEEQEEVIEEQEEGGWTRCPRRPLASPGGLCARRGDVDVSAVCRYHILEVKKAFEGPYKEYREQAQRWGRYSDEVPSPRPGA
;
A
#
# COMPACT_ATOMS: atom_id res chain seq x y z
N GLU A 1 -11.25 38.14 17.48
CA GLU A 1 -12.13 37.03 17.90
C GLU A 1 -12.23 36.05 16.76
N LEU A 2 -11.87 34.79 16.98
CA LEU A 2 -12.08 33.74 15.98
C LEU A 2 -13.57 33.39 16.03
N SER A 3 -14.34 33.94 15.09
CA SER A 3 -15.73 33.54 14.88
C SER A 3 -15.77 32.02 14.71
N GLY A 4 -16.51 31.34 15.59
CA GLY A 4 -16.55 29.88 15.65
C GLY A 4 -16.80 29.26 14.29
N PHE A 5 -16.00 28.25 13.95
CA PHE A 5 -16.20 27.43 12.76
C PHE A 5 -17.57 26.74 12.88
N THR A 6 -18.53 27.18 12.06
CA THR A 6 -19.86 26.59 12.02
C THR A 6 -19.96 25.88 10.67
N LEU A 7 -20.09 24.56 10.68
CA LEU A 7 -20.32 23.82 9.44
C LEU A 7 -21.66 24.26 8.84
N ASP A 8 -21.63 24.67 7.57
CA ASP A 8 -22.83 24.93 6.80
C ASP A 8 -23.58 23.61 6.60
N ARG A 9 -24.74 23.49 7.25
CA ARG A 9 -25.53 22.26 7.26
C ARG A 9 -26.21 21.96 5.91
N VAL A 10 -26.20 22.92 4.98
CA VAL A 10 -26.77 22.77 3.64
C VAL A 10 -25.75 22.16 2.66
N ALA A 11 -24.46 22.17 3.00
CA ALA A 11 -23.36 21.72 2.16
C ALA A 11 -22.70 20.41 2.64
N PHE A 12 -23.44 19.52 3.32
CA PHE A 12 -22.89 18.21 3.68
C PHE A 12 -22.75 17.32 2.45
N GLU A 13 -21.55 16.78 2.27
CA GLU A 13 -21.27 15.75 1.28
C GLU A 13 -21.31 14.37 1.92
N ASP A 14 -21.57 13.34 1.11
CA ASP A 14 -21.41 11.96 1.55
C ASP A 14 -19.95 11.70 1.95
N GLY A 15 -19.77 11.05 3.10
CA GLY A 15 -18.48 10.64 3.66
C GLY A 15 -18.06 9.24 3.22
N LYS A 16 -18.95 8.49 2.57
CA LYS A 16 -18.65 7.15 2.05
C LYS A 16 -17.43 7.19 1.14
N GLY A 17 -16.45 6.33 1.44
CA GLY A 17 -15.19 6.28 0.70
C GLY A 17 -14.23 7.43 1.01
N LYS A 18 -14.58 8.40 1.87
CA LYS A 18 -13.69 9.49 2.32
C LYS A 18 -13.17 9.25 3.74
N CYS A 19 -14.01 8.70 4.60
CA CYS A 19 -13.68 8.35 5.98
C CYS A 19 -14.43 7.08 6.41
N PRO A 20 -13.95 6.36 7.44
CA PRO A 20 -14.60 5.14 7.91
C PRO A 20 -15.82 5.49 8.79
N TYR A 21 -16.77 4.55 8.85
CA TYR A 21 -17.92 4.63 9.77
C TYR A 21 -17.51 4.36 11.23
N ASP A 22 -16.53 3.48 11.43
CA ASP A 22 -15.98 3.13 12.73
C ASP A 22 -14.76 4.03 13.04
N PRO A 23 -14.78 4.81 14.15
CA PRO A 23 -13.70 5.71 14.51
C PRO A 23 -12.40 4.99 14.92
N THR A 24 -12.45 3.67 15.16
CA THR A 24 -11.28 2.87 15.50
C THR A 24 -10.54 2.33 14.27
N LYS A 25 -11.14 2.43 13.08
CA LYS A 25 -10.51 1.97 11.83
C LYS A 25 -9.49 3.00 11.33
N GLY A 26 -8.28 2.52 11.05
CA GLY A 26 -7.25 3.28 10.35
C GLY A 26 -7.74 3.74 8.97
N HIS A 27 -7.43 4.98 8.63
CA HIS A 27 -7.76 5.60 7.35
C HIS A 27 -6.74 6.69 7.03
N THR A 28 -6.61 7.03 5.75
CA THR A 28 -5.79 8.16 5.31
C THR A 28 -6.40 8.80 4.08
N GLY A 29 -6.10 10.07 3.85
CA GLY A 29 -6.51 10.76 2.65
C GLY A 29 -5.74 12.04 2.40
N LEU A 30 -5.60 12.41 1.13
CA LEU A 30 -4.97 13.64 0.69
C LEU A 30 -5.64 14.16 -0.58
N ILE A 31 -5.61 15.47 -0.77
CA ILE A 31 -6.17 16.13 -1.95
C ILE A 31 -5.00 16.60 -2.82
N VAL A 32 -4.99 16.17 -4.09
CA VAL A 32 -3.99 16.56 -5.10
C VAL A 32 -4.75 17.05 -6.32
N ASP A 33 -4.45 18.26 -6.76
CA ASP A 33 -5.09 18.91 -7.92
C ASP A 33 -6.63 18.92 -7.89
N GLY A 34 -7.20 19.00 -6.68
CA GLY A 34 -8.65 19.01 -6.47
C GLY A 34 -9.30 17.63 -6.45
N GLU A 35 -8.53 16.55 -6.62
CA GLU A 35 -9.01 15.17 -6.48
C GLU A 35 -8.63 14.64 -5.11
N LEU A 36 -9.57 13.96 -4.45
CA LEU A 36 -9.34 13.30 -3.16
C LEU A 36 -8.91 11.86 -3.41
N TYR A 37 -7.74 11.53 -2.88
CA TYR A 37 -7.20 10.18 -2.78
C TYR A 37 -7.36 9.72 -1.35
N SER A 38 -7.99 8.56 -1.14
CA SER A 38 -8.38 8.09 0.18
C SER A 38 -8.22 6.58 0.29
N ALA A 39 -7.81 6.10 1.45
CA ALA A 39 -7.80 4.70 1.79
C ALA A 39 -8.59 4.49 3.08
N THR A 40 -9.68 3.75 2.98
CA THR A 40 -10.70 3.65 4.04
C THR A 40 -11.54 2.38 3.85
N PHE A 41 -12.65 2.28 4.58
CA PHE A 41 -13.65 1.23 4.44
C PHE A 41 -14.94 1.80 3.84
N ASN A 42 -15.44 1.13 2.79
CA ASN A 42 -16.58 1.60 2.01
C ASN A 42 -17.95 1.28 2.63
N ASN A 43 -17.99 0.32 3.56
CA ASN A 43 -19.22 -0.15 4.19
C ASN A 43 -19.24 0.09 5.70
N PHE A 44 -20.46 0.07 6.26
CA PHE A 44 -20.69 0.30 7.68
C PHE A 44 -20.00 -0.74 8.58
N LEU A 45 -19.86 -1.97 8.09
CA LEU A 45 -19.27 -3.08 8.85
C LEU A 45 -17.74 -3.01 8.91
N GLY A 46 -17.09 -2.15 8.13
CA GLY A 46 -15.62 -2.07 8.09
C GLY A 46 -14.96 -3.33 7.51
N THR A 47 -15.64 -4.00 6.57
CA THR A 47 -15.16 -5.22 5.91
C THR A 47 -14.80 -5.02 4.45
N GLU A 48 -15.15 -3.87 3.86
CA GLU A 48 -14.81 -3.50 2.48
C GLU A 48 -13.70 -2.45 2.46
N PRO A 49 -12.42 -2.83 2.62
CA PRO A 49 -11.32 -1.90 2.45
C PRO A 49 -11.27 -1.42 0.99
N VAL A 50 -10.91 -0.17 0.79
CA VAL A 50 -10.83 0.45 -0.54
C VAL A 50 -9.78 1.56 -0.57
N ILE A 51 -9.01 1.61 -1.65
CA ILE A 51 -8.29 2.83 -2.05
C ILE A 51 -9.09 3.47 -3.17
N LEU A 52 -9.45 4.73 -3.02
CA LEU A 52 -10.42 5.46 -3.85
C LEU A 52 -9.86 6.83 -4.25
N ARG A 53 -10.01 7.18 -5.53
CA ARG A 53 -9.89 8.54 -6.07
C ARG A 53 -11.27 9.08 -6.41
N ASN A 54 -11.65 10.24 -5.88
CA ASN A 54 -12.93 10.90 -6.17
C ASN A 54 -12.83 12.44 -6.11
N LEU A 55 -13.97 13.13 -6.17
CA LEU A 55 -14.12 14.60 -6.11
C LEU A 55 -13.42 15.40 -7.23
N GLY A 56 -12.83 14.73 -8.20
CA GLY A 56 -12.18 15.32 -9.36
C GLY A 56 -13.06 15.44 -10.60
N PRO A 57 -12.52 16.06 -11.67
CA PRO A 57 -13.14 16.03 -13.00
C PRO A 57 -13.03 14.66 -13.67
N HIS A 58 -12.12 13.80 -13.20
CA HIS A 58 -11.95 12.44 -13.73
C HIS A 58 -12.96 11.47 -13.12
N TYR A 59 -13.14 10.31 -13.78
CA TYR A 59 -13.95 9.23 -13.23
C TYR A 59 -13.38 8.75 -11.88
N SER A 60 -14.29 8.43 -10.96
CA SER A 60 -13.91 7.90 -9.65
C SER A 60 -13.33 6.50 -9.81
N MET A 61 -12.10 6.28 -9.36
CA MET A 61 -11.44 4.97 -9.44
C MET A 61 -11.34 4.37 -8.06
N LYS A 62 -11.50 3.05 -7.97
CA LYS A 62 -11.38 2.29 -6.72
C LYS A 62 -10.64 0.99 -6.96
N THR A 63 -9.99 0.47 -5.94
CA THR A 63 -9.43 -0.89 -5.96
C THR A 63 -10.53 -1.96 -6.06
N GLU A 64 -10.16 -3.13 -6.58
CA GLU A 64 -11.03 -4.30 -6.58
C GLU A 64 -11.24 -4.84 -5.16
N TYR A 65 -12.37 -5.52 -4.95
CA TYR A 65 -12.70 -6.15 -3.67
C TYR A 65 -12.22 -7.61 -3.62
N LEU A 66 -10.91 -7.77 -3.69
CA LEU A 66 -10.23 -9.08 -3.65
C LEU A 66 -9.16 -9.08 -2.57
N THR A 67 -8.97 -10.21 -1.89
CA THR A 67 -7.95 -10.37 -0.84
C THR A 67 -6.52 -10.40 -1.37
N SER A 68 -6.33 -10.56 -2.69
CA SER A 68 -5.04 -10.38 -3.35
C SER A 68 -4.65 -8.90 -3.48
N TRP A 69 -5.62 -8.00 -3.31
CA TRP A 69 -5.42 -6.55 -3.30
C TRP A 69 -5.33 -6.03 -1.88
N LEU A 70 -6.34 -6.25 -1.05
CA LEU A 70 -6.35 -5.74 0.33
C LEU A 70 -6.94 -6.79 1.26
N ASN A 71 -6.16 -7.26 2.24
CA ASN A 71 -6.58 -8.29 3.18
C ASN A 71 -6.59 -7.79 4.62
N GLU A 72 -7.74 -7.24 5.03
CA GLU A 72 -7.91 -6.59 6.33
C GLU A 72 -6.80 -5.57 6.64
N PRO A 73 -6.61 -4.56 5.77
CA PRO A 73 -5.58 -3.57 5.96
C PRO A 73 -5.89 -2.65 7.14
N HIS A 74 -4.85 -2.12 7.76
CA HIS A 74 -4.88 -1.01 8.68
C HIS A 74 -4.11 0.15 8.06
N PHE A 75 -4.85 1.09 7.47
CA PHE A 75 -4.28 2.26 6.79
C PHE A 75 -3.67 3.24 7.79
N VAL A 76 -2.46 3.73 7.49
CA VAL A 76 -1.68 4.60 8.38
C VAL A 76 -1.47 5.98 7.77
N ALA A 77 -1.01 6.04 6.52
CA ALA A 77 -0.62 7.31 5.91
C ALA A 77 -0.68 7.25 4.38
N SER A 78 -0.75 8.42 3.75
CA SER A 78 -0.59 8.58 2.31
C SER A 78 0.30 9.78 1.99
N ALA A 79 1.01 9.72 0.86
CA ALA A 79 1.94 10.76 0.44
C ALA A 79 1.91 10.96 -1.08
N TYR A 80 1.92 12.21 -1.53
CA TYR A 80 2.09 12.57 -2.93
C TYR A 80 3.57 12.74 -3.26
N VAL A 81 4.02 12.11 -4.34
CA VAL A 81 5.42 12.15 -4.80
C VAL A 81 5.45 12.58 -6.26
N GLN A 82 6.14 13.69 -6.54
CA GLN A 82 6.35 14.21 -7.88
C GLN A 82 7.47 13.45 -8.60
N GLU A 83 7.11 12.41 -9.35
CA GLU A 83 8.08 11.59 -10.08
C GLU A 83 8.45 12.20 -11.43
N SER A 84 7.49 12.90 -12.06
CA SER A 84 7.64 13.59 -13.33
C SER A 84 8.78 14.60 -13.35
N ALA A 85 9.04 15.28 -12.22
CA ALA A 85 10.10 16.30 -12.10
C ALA A 85 11.52 15.74 -12.32
N ALA A 86 11.72 14.44 -12.10
CA ALA A 86 13.01 13.78 -12.22
C ALA A 86 13.16 12.96 -13.52
N SER A 87 12.12 12.86 -14.35
CA SER A 87 12.03 11.87 -15.43
C SER A 87 11.73 12.52 -16.78
N SER A 88 12.63 12.38 -17.75
CA SER A 88 12.39 12.77 -19.15
C SER A 88 11.46 11.80 -19.90
N THR A 89 11.11 10.69 -19.27
CA THR A 89 10.34 9.56 -19.82
C THR A 89 8.84 9.62 -19.52
N GLY A 90 8.37 10.66 -18.81
CA GLY A 90 6.94 10.87 -18.56
C GLY A 90 6.37 9.93 -17.49
N ASP A 91 7.10 9.73 -16.40
CA ASP A 91 6.56 9.08 -15.19
C ASP A 91 5.54 10.05 -14.57
N ASP A 92 4.27 9.66 -14.52
CA ASP A 92 3.23 10.47 -13.90
C ASP A 92 3.53 10.62 -12.40
N ASP A 93 3.09 11.71 -11.77
CA ASP A 93 3.24 11.79 -10.32
C ASP A 93 2.47 10.64 -9.65
N LYS A 94 2.93 10.16 -8.51
CA LYS A 94 2.34 9.00 -7.83
C LYS A 94 1.83 9.38 -6.45
N VAL A 95 0.77 8.71 -6.02
CA VAL A 95 0.26 8.76 -4.64
C VAL A 95 0.56 7.42 -3.99
N TYR A 96 1.27 7.47 -2.87
CA TYR A 96 1.67 6.31 -2.09
C TYR A 96 0.74 6.15 -0.88
N PHE A 97 0.39 4.92 -0.55
CA PHE A 97 -0.39 4.54 0.63
C PHE A 97 0.40 3.55 1.47
N PHE A 98 0.44 3.79 2.78
CA PHE A 98 1.16 2.97 3.75
C PHE A 98 0.15 2.34 4.70
N PHE A 99 0.23 1.03 4.82
CA PHE A 99 -0.68 0.24 5.64
C PHE A 99 -0.01 -1.06 6.08
N SER A 100 -0.58 -1.70 7.09
CA SER A 100 -0.27 -3.09 7.41
C SER A 100 -1.44 -3.97 7.05
N GLU A 101 -1.23 -5.21 6.62
CA GLU A 101 -2.31 -6.15 6.33
C GLU A 101 -1.94 -7.58 6.70
N ARG A 102 -2.92 -8.48 6.67
CA ARG A 102 -2.65 -9.90 6.84
C ARG A 102 -2.08 -10.48 5.55
N ALA A 103 -0.87 -10.99 5.64
CA ALA A 103 -0.21 -11.64 4.52
C ALA A 103 -0.99 -12.88 4.06
N VAL A 104 -1.22 -12.98 2.74
CA VAL A 104 -1.80 -14.17 2.09
C VAL A 104 -0.71 -15.09 1.54
N GLU A 105 0.53 -14.62 1.50
CA GLU A 105 1.66 -15.29 0.87
C GLU A 105 2.46 -16.23 1.77
N TYR A 106 2.30 -16.12 3.09
CA TYR A 106 2.98 -16.97 4.05
C TYR A 106 2.06 -18.09 4.53
N ASP A 107 2.44 -19.33 4.23
CA ASP A 107 1.84 -20.53 4.84
C ASP A 107 2.51 -20.78 6.20
N CYS A 108 2.28 -19.87 7.16
CA CYS A 108 2.72 -20.02 8.55
C CYS A 108 1.54 -20.52 9.41
N TYR A 109 1.85 -21.27 10.47
CA TYR A 109 0.87 -21.74 11.46
C TYR A 109 0.18 -20.61 12.25
N ALA A 110 0.61 -19.36 12.07
CA ALA A 110 0.07 -18.18 12.71
C ALA A 110 -0.15 -17.08 11.66
N GLU A 111 -1.23 -16.31 11.82
CA GLU A 111 -1.51 -15.13 11.01
C GLU A 111 -0.34 -14.15 11.09
N GLN A 112 0.23 -13.82 9.93
CA GLN A 112 1.33 -12.86 9.83
C GLN A 112 0.79 -11.51 9.35
N VAL A 113 1.08 -10.46 10.10
CA VAL A 113 0.84 -9.08 9.68
C VAL A 113 2.12 -8.53 9.06
N VAL A 114 2.02 -7.88 7.91
CA VAL A 114 3.16 -7.28 7.20
C VAL A 114 2.87 -5.81 6.90
N ALA A 115 3.93 -4.99 6.85
CA ALA A 115 3.85 -3.61 6.39
C ALA A 115 3.97 -3.55 4.87
N ARG A 116 3.13 -2.74 4.23
CA ARG A 116 3.06 -2.58 2.77
C ARG A 116 3.02 -1.13 2.36
N VAL A 117 3.51 -0.93 1.15
CA VAL A 117 3.33 0.31 0.40
C VAL A 117 2.62 -0.01 -0.91
N ALA A 118 1.58 0.75 -1.19
CA ALA A 118 0.88 0.78 -2.47
C ALA A 118 1.21 2.09 -3.18
N ARG A 119 1.22 2.08 -4.51
CA ARG A 119 1.32 3.29 -5.34
C ARG A 119 0.18 3.37 -6.35
N VAL A 120 -0.27 4.59 -6.65
CA VAL A 120 -1.32 4.87 -7.62
C VAL A 120 -0.89 6.03 -8.51
N CYS A 121 -1.11 5.92 -9.82
CA CYS A 121 -0.80 6.99 -10.76
C CYS A 121 -1.76 8.17 -10.62
N LYS A 122 -1.21 9.38 -10.55
CA LYS A 122 -1.96 10.62 -10.76
C LYS A 122 -2.16 10.77 -12.27
N VAL A 123 -3.33 10.39 -12.75
CA VAL A 123 -3.66 10.50 -14.18
C VAL A 123 -3.53 11.97 -14.62
N SER A 124 -2.52 12.26 -15.44
CA SER A 124 -2.26 13.60 -15.96
C SER A 124 -2.78 13.75 -17.40
N GLY A 125 -4.10 13.62 -17.61
CA GLY A 125 -4.68 13.87 -18.94
C GLY A 125 -6.04 13.24 -19.22
N ALA A 126 -6.63 13.65 -20.37
CA ALA A 126 -7.91 13.16 -20.86
C ALA A 126 -7.91 11.62 -21.05
N PRO A 127 -9.08 10.94 -20.93
CA PRO A 127 -9.17 9.49 -20.98
C PRO A 127 -8.52 8.94 -22.26
N ARG A 128 -7.53 8.06 -22.10
CA ARG A 128 -7.03 7.28 -23.23
C ARG A 128 -8.00 6.13 -23.43
N VAL A 129 -8.82 6.22 -24.47
CA VAL A 129 -9.72 5.14 -24.90
C VAL A 129 -8.87 3.95 -25.34
N THR A 130 -8.59 3.03 -24.42
CA THR A 130 -8.36 1.63 -24.76
C THR A 130 -9.73 1.02 -25.09
N GLY A 131 -9.80 0.32 -26.23
CA GLY A 131 -11.04 -0.05 -26.88
C GLY A 131 -11.98 -0.91 -26.02
N GLU A 132 -13.28 -0.71 -26.28
CA GLU A 132 -14.42 -1.61 -26.04
C GLU A 132 -14.24 -2.66 -24.91
N GLY A 133 -14.43 -2.18 -23.69
CA GLY A 133 -14.56 -2.94 -22.46
C GLY A 133 -14.93 -1.92 -21.39
N GLU A 134 -15.74 -2.31 -20.41
CA GLU A 134 -16.17 -1.43 -19.32
C GLU A 134 -14.95 -0.70 -18.74
N GLN A 135 -14.96 0.64 -18.76
CA GLN A 135 -13.86 1.48 -18.26
C GLN A 135 -13.85 1.42 -16.73
N GLU A 136 -13.46 0.28 -16.19
CA GLU A 136 -12.91 0.19 -14.85
C GLU A 136 -11.43 0.54 -15.02
N GLU A 137 -11.09 1.83 -14.93
CA GLU A 137 -9.70 2.22 -14.70
C GLU A 137 -9.34 1.70 -13.31
N GLU A 138 -8.79 0.49 -13.31
CA GLU A 138 -8.25 -0.23 -12.17
C GLU A 138 -7.16 0.63 -11.54
N VAL A 139 -7.27 0.90 -10.24
CA VAL A 139 -6.12 1.37 -9.49
C VAL A 139 -5.06 0.31 -9.68
N VAL A 140 -3.95 0.53 -10.40
CA VAL A 140 -2.89 -0.49 -10.47
C VAL A 140 -2.13 -0.43 -9.15
N GLU A 141 -2.59 -1.20 -8.18
CA GLU A 141 -1.91 -1.37 -6.90
C GLU A 141 -0.81 -2.40 -7.11
N GLU A 142 0.38 -1.91 -7.45
CA GLU A 142 1.55 -2.69 -7.11
C GLU A 142 1.72 -2.61 -5.60
N GLN A 143 1.71 -3.78 -4.97
CA GLN A 143 2.02 -3.92 -3.57
C GLN A 143 3.42 -4.45 -3.43
N GLU A 144 4.18 -3.81 -2.57
CA GLU A 144 5.44 -4.35 -2.14
C GLU A 144 5.52 -4.47 -0.63
N GLU A 145 6.03 -5.63 -0.22
CA GLU A 145 6.52 -5.83 1.13
C GLU A 145 7.78 -5.00 1.28
N VAL A 146 7.72 -4.02 2.17
CA VAL A 146 8.93 -3.36 2.61
C VAL A 146 9.63 -4.36 3.53
N GLU A 147 10.53 -5.18 2.97
CA GLU A 147 11.38 -6.09 3.74
C GLU A 147 12.13 -5.22 4.76
N GLU A 148 11.86 -5.45 6.05
CA GLU A 148 12.57 -4.76 7.13
C GLU A 148 14.06 -5.05 6.94
N GLN A 149 14.81 -4.06 6.44
CA GLN A 149 16.26 -4.16 6.35
C GLN A 149 16.76 -4.31 7.78
N GLU A 150 17.19 -5.54 8.09
CA GLU A 150 17.88 -6.01 9.30
C GLU A 150 17.81 -5.08 10.53
N GLU A 151 17.05 -5.52 11.53
CA GLU A 151 17.05 -5.05 12.93
C GLU A 151 18.29 -4.24 13.34
N VAL A 152 18.11 -2.94 13.57
CA VAL A 152 18.88 -2.24 14.61
C VAL A 152 17.97 -2.14 15.83
N ILE A 153 18.03 -3.15 16.69
CA ILE A 153 17.52 -3.02 18.05
C ILE A 153 18.52 -2.12 18.80
N GLU A 154 18.16 -0.86 19.03
CA GLU A 154 18.83 -0.03 20.04
C GLU A 154 18.42 -0.53 21.43
N GLU A 155 19.07 -1.60 21.91
CA GLU A 155 19.13 -1.88 23.34
C GLU A 155 20.25 -1.03 23.94
N GLN A 156 19.89 0.10 24.58
CA GLN A 156 20.79 0.77 25.50
C GLN A 156 20.84 -0.02 26.80
N GLU A 157 21.62 -1.11 26.83
CA GLU A 157 22.13 -1.66 28.08
C GLU A 157 23.64 -1.44 28.16
N GLU A 158 24.08 -0.91 29.31
CA GLU A 158 25.47 -0.64 29.60
C GLU A 158 26.29 -1.95 29.61
N GLY A 159 26.99 -2.21 28.50
CA GLY A 159 28.13 -3.12 28.47
C GLY A 159 27.93 -4.40 27.65
N GLY A 160 28.53 -4.40 26.45
CA GLY A 160 28.90 -5.63 25.74
C GLY A 160 28.16 -5.87 24.43
N TRP A 161 28.91 -5.77 23.33
CA TRP A 161 28.44 -6.06 21.97
C TRP A 161 28.20 -7.56 21.81
N THR A 162 26.94 -8.01 21.82
CA THR A 162 26.62 -9.39 21.46
C THR A 162 26.33 -9.47 19.97
N ARG A 163 27.31 -9.92 19.18
CA ARG A 163 27.11 -10.26 17.76
C ARG A 163 26.26 -11.51 17.64
N CYS A 164 25.08 -11.41 17.03
CA CYS A 164 24.42 -12.60 16.47
C CYS A 164 25.07 -13.00 15.12
N PRO A 165 25.26 -14.30 14.84
CA PRO A 165 26.10 -14.74 13.74
C PRO A 165 25.44 -14.56 12.37
N ARG A 166 26.20 -13.98 11.44
CA ARG A 166 25.96 -14.02 10.00
C ARG A 166 25.93 -15.46 9.48
N ARG A 167 24.77 -15.95 9.03
CA ARG A 167 24.52 -16.56 7.68
C ARG A 167 23.20 -17.34 7.65
N PRO A 168 22.40 -17.20 6.58
CA PRO A 168 21.26 -18.06 6.32
C PRO A 168 21.74 -19.40 5.77
N LEU A 169 21.41 -20.49 6.45
CA LEU A 169 21.57 -21.84 5.90
C LEU A 169 20.29 -22.16 5.11
N ALA A 170 20.43 -22.31 3.80
CA ALA A 170 19.37 -22.77 2.92
C ALA A 170 18.90 -24.18 3.32
N SER A 171 17.61 -24.32 3.62
CA SER A 171 16.85 -25.59 3.60
C SER A 171 15.36 -25.30 3.36
N PRO A 172 14.61 -26.19 2.68
CA PRO A 172 13.26 -25.92 2.20
C PRO A 172 12.24 -26.22 3.31
N GLY A 173 11.71 -25.16 3.92
CA GLY A 173 10.70 -25.23 4.98
C GLY A 173 10.79 -23.95 5.79
N GLY A 174 9.82 -23.06 5.60
CA GLY A 174 9.84 -21.68 6.09
C GLY A 174 10.23 -21.53 7.56
N LEU A 175 11.16 -20.63 7.81
CA LEU A 175 11.50 -20.16 9.15
C LEU A 175 10.49 -19.06 9.51
N CYS A 176 9.46 -19.37 10.30
CA CYS A 176 8.59 -18.37 10.93
C CYS A 176 9.20 -18.04 12.31
N ALA A 177 9.83 -16.87 12.47
CA ALA A 177 10.38 -16.42 13.75
C ALA A 177 9.35 -15.57 14.51
N ARG A 178 8.82 -16.09 15.62
CA ARG A 178 8.00 -15.34 16.57
C ARG A 178 8.88 -14.98 17.77
N ARG A 179 9.28 -13.71 17.92
CA ARG A 179 9.78 -13.22 19.21
C ARG A 179 8.56 -13.13 20.14
N GLY A 180 8.71 -13.63 21.37
CA GLY A 180 7.61 -13.91 22.30
C GLY A 180 6.81 -12.70 22.80
N ASP A 181 6.11 -12.90 23.92
CA ASP A 181 5.18 -12.00 24.63
C ASP A 181 5.89 -10.75 25.22
N VAL A 182 6.49 -9.95 24.36
CA VAL A 182 7.17 -8.69 24.73
C VAL A 182 6.75 -7.64 23.72
N ASP A 183 6.18 -6.54 24.22
CA ASP A 183 5.89 -5.36 23.40
C ASP A 183 7.21 -4.68 23.04
N VAL A 184 7.60 -4.80 21.78
CA VAL A 184 8.80 -4.16 21.21
C VAL A 184 8.36 -3.20 20.10
N SER A 185 9.06 -2.09 19.95
CA SER A 185 8.85 -1.14 18.86
C SER A 185 10.18 -0.82 18.18
N ALA A 186 10.13 -0.60 16.87
CA ALA A 186 11.28 -0.19 16.07
C ALA A 186 10.90 1.00 15.18
N VAL A 187 11.90 1.77 14.75
CA VAL A 187 11.72 2.88 13.81
C VAL A 187 12.60 2.62 12.59
N CYS A 188 11.96 2.41 11.44
CA CYS A 188 12.64 2.17 10.17
C CYS A 188 12.57 3.42 9.29
N ARG A 189 13.61 3.64 8.47
CA ARG A 189 13.66 4.71 7.47
C ARG A 189 13.87 4.10 6.09
N TYR A 190 13.02 4.47 5.14
CA TYR A 190 13.10 4.01 3.75
C TYR A 190 13.33 5.18 2.81
N HIS A 191 14.23 5.01 1.84
CA HIS A 191 14.42 6.00 0.80
C HIS A 191 13.44 5.76 -0.35
N ILE A 192 12.80 6.81 -0.89
CA ILE A 192 11.81 6.66 -1.97
C ILE A 192 12.39 5.96 -3.21
N LEU A 193 13.69 6.14 -3.49
CA LEU A 193 14.35 5.43 -4.60
C LEU A 193 14.42 3.91 -4.38
N GLU A 194 14.52 3.44 -3.14
CA GLU A 194 14.51 2.01 -2.85
C GLU A 194 13.11 1.43 -3.10
N VAL A 195 12.07 2.13 -2.62
CA VAL A 195 10.67 1.77 -2.88
C VAL A 195 10.39 1.72 -4.39
N LYS A 196 10.84 2.70 -5.16
CA LYS A 196 10.68 2.71 -6.62
C LYS A 196 11.39 1.55 -7.32
N LYS A 197 12.65 1.28 -6.94
CA LYS A 197 13.43 0.17 -7.51
C LYS A 197 12.73 -1.17 -7.31
N ALA A 198 12.04 -1.28 -6.20
CA ALA A 198 11.41 -2.48 -5.73
C ALA A 198 10.08 -2.69 -6.52
N PHE A 199 9.32 -1.61 -6.79
CA PHE A 199 8.25 -1.58 -7.81
C PHE A 199 8.71 -1.84 -9.25
N GLU A 200 9.93 -1.46 -9.61
CA GLU A 200 10.58 -1.82 -10.87
C GLU A 200 11.10 -3.28 -10.89
N GLY A 201 10.97 -3.99 -9.77
CA GLY A 201 11.35 -5.39 -9.58
C GLY A 201 10.42 -6.39 -10.26
N PRO A 202 10.48 -7.67 -9.91
CA PRO A 202 9.55 -8.66 -10.46
C PRO A 202 8.20 -8.66 -9.74
N TYR A 203 7.13 -8.88 -10.49
CA TYR A 203 5.80 -9.14 -9.91
C TYR A 203 5.76 -10.46 -9.16
N LYS A 204 4.82 -10.57 -8.20
CA LYS A 204 4.42 -11.83 -7.58
C LYS A 204 3.27 -12.46 -8.35
N GLU A 205 3.25 -13.79 -8.36
CA GLU A 205 2.20 -14.60 -9.00
C GLU A 205 1.87 -15.80 -8.11
N TYR A 206 0.57 -16.08 -7.95
CA TYR A 206 0.13 -17.30 -7.28
C TYR A 206 0.21 -18.48 -8.24
N ARG A 207 1.04 -19.47 -7.92
CA ARG A 207 1.21 -20.66 -8.74
C ARG A 207 0.29 -21.77 -8.24
N GLU A 208 -0.86 -21.93 -8.89
CA GLU A 208 -1.87 -22.92 -8.50
C GLU A 208 -1.31 -24.35 -8.34
N GLN A 209 -0.43 -24.78 -9.24
CA GLN A 209 0.15 -26.13 -9.19
C GLN A 209 0.99 -26.38 -7.93
N ALA A 210 1.63 -25.32 -7.42
CA ALA A 210 2.49 -25.39 -6.25
C ALA A 210 1.82 -24.85 -4.99
N GLN A 211 0.56 -24.39 -5.10
CA GLN A 211 -0.22 -23.74 -4.04
C GLN A 211 0.61 -22.74 -3.22
N ARG A 212 1.40 -21.92 -3.93
CA ARG A 212 2.31 -20.97 -3.31
C ARG A 212 2.52 -19.76 -4.20
N TRP A 213 2.83 -18.64 -3.57
CA TRP A 213 3.28 -17.46 -4.26
C TRP A 213 4.71 -17.64 -4.76
N GLY A 214 4.98 -17.12 -5.94
CA GLY A 214 6.28 -17.14 -6.57
C GLY A 214 6.53 -15.85 -7.34
N ARG A 215 7.75 -15.74 -7.86
CA ARG A 215 8.13 -14.66 -8.77
C ARG A 215 7.48 -14.90 -10.14
N TYR A 216 6.84 -13.87 -10.69
CA TYR A 216 6.40 -13.86 -12.09
C TYR A 216 7.62 -14.04 -13.01
N SER A 217 7.53 -15.00 -13.94
CA SER A 217 8.66 -15.40 -14.79
C SER A 217 8.49 -15.05 -16.26
N ASP A 218 7.29 -14.69 -16.68
CA ASP A 218 6.99 -14.40 -18.07
C ASP A 218 7.38 -12.97 -18.44
N GLU A 219 7.26 -12.64 -19.73
CA GLU A 219 7.60 -11.31 -20.24
C GLU A 219 6.62 -10.26 -19.72
N VAL A 220 7.14 -9.23 -19.04
CA VAL A 220 6.33 -8.12 -18.55
C VAL A 220 5.81 -7.30 -19.75
N PRO A 221 4.50 -7.05 -19.85
CA PRO A 221 3.94 -6.33 -20.98
C PRO A 221 4.43 -4.88 -21.05
N SER A 222 4.37 -4.29 -22.25
CA SER A 222 4.74 -2.89 -22.50
C SER A 222 3.51 -2.09 -22.99
N PRO A 223 3.16 -0.95 -22.38
CA PRO A 223 3.82 -0.33 -21.23
C PRO A 223 3.70 -1.18 -19.96
N ARG A 224 4.70 -1.05 -19.08
CA ARG A 224 4.76 -1.82 -17.83
C ARG A 224 3.55 -1.46 -16.95
N PRO A 225 2.83 -2.44 -16.40
CA PRO A 225 1.77 -2.16 -15.43
C PRO A 225 2.28 -1.29 -14.27
N GLY A 226 1.54 -0.26 -13.87
CA GLY A 226 1.92 0.65 -12.77
C GLY A 226 2.95 1.74 -13.14
N ALA A 227 3.42 1.78 -14.39
CA ALA A 227 4.26 2.86 -14.93
C ALA A 227 3.46 4.15 -15.13
#